data_AF-A0A4Y2M8X8-F1
#
_entry.id   AF-A0A4Y2M8X8-F1
#
_cell.length_a   1.000
_cell.length_b   1.000
_cell.length_c   1.000
_cell.angle_alpha   90.00
_cell.angle_beta   90.00
_cell.angle_gamma   90.00
#
_symmetry.space_group_name_H-M   'P 1'
#
loop_
_entity.id
_entity.type
_entity.pdbx_description
1 polymer ?
#
loop_
_entity_poly.entity_id
_entity_poly.type
_entity_poly.pdbx_seq_one_letter_code
_entity_poly.pdbx_strand_id
1 'polypeptide(L)'
;MLKLQKIFFVNEFVSLIETEKLSPEQIYNADETGLFWWYVSGTTLATVGEKDSKERITILECGNAAGNHITKLFFIGKSAKPRVFKNVKVFPVIYRSKLTRR
;
A
#
# COMPACT_ATOMS: atom_id res chain seq x y z
N MET A 1 -5.32 25.26 12.20
CA MET A 1 -3.95 24.68 12.23
C MET A 1 -3.70 23.76 11.02
N LEU A 2 -4.45 22.67 10.83
CA LEU A 2 -4.25 21.71 9.70
C LEU A 2 -4.35 22.33 8.28
N LYS A 3 -5.23 23.31 8.07
CA LYS A 3 -5.35 24.03 6.78
C LYS A 3 -4.08 24.80 6.40
N LEU A 4 -3.42 25.43 7.37
CA LEU A 4 -2.22 26.23 7.14
C LEU A 4 -1.01 25.36 6.81
N GLN A 5 -0.87 24.22 7.48
CA GLN A 5 0.18 23.23 7.16
C GLN A 5 0.03 22.68 5.74
N LYS A 6 -1.19 22.40 5.31
CA LYS A 6 -1.44 21.96 3.93
C LYS A 6 -1.04 23.02 2.91
N ILE A 7 -1.40 24.28 3.15
CA ILE A 7 -1.05 25.40 2.25
C ILE A 7 0.48 25.57 2.18
N PHE A 8 1.16 25.51 3.33
CA PHE A 8 2.61 25.62 3.39
C PHE A 8 3.31 24.53 2.57
N PHE A 9 2.93 23.26 2.78
CA PHE A 9 3.49 22.14 2.04
C PHE A 9 3.28 22.26 0.53
N VAL A 10 2.06 22.64 0.09
CA VAL A 10 1.75 22.79 -1.34
C VAL A 10 2.64 23.85 -1.97
N ASN A 11 2.81 25.00 -1.33
CA ASN A 11 3.64 26.08 -1.85
C ASN A 11 5.12 25.69 -1.93
N GLU A 12 5.64 25.06 -0.87
CA GLU A 12 7.03 24.56 -0.84
C GLU A 12 7.27 23.52 -1.94
N PHE A 13 6.36 22.57 -2.11
CA PHE A 13 6.47 21.52 -3.11
C PHE A 13 6.42 22.07 -4.54
N VAL A 14 5.52 23.03 -4.82
CA VAL A 14 5.46 23.71 -6.14
C VAL A 14 6.77 24.46 -6.42
N SER A 15 7.30 25.19 -5.43
CA SER A 15 8.57 25.90 -5.58
C SER A 15 9.75 24.97 -5.88
N LEU A 16 9.79 23.79 -5.25
CA LEU A 16 10.78 22.76 -5.54
C LEU A 16 10.68 22.25 -6.98
N ILE A 17 9.46 21.93 -7.45
CA ILE A 17 9.23 21.46 -8.82
C ILE A 17 9.72 22.47 -9.85
N GLU A 18 9.40 23.75 -9.65
CA GLU A 18 9.79 24.84 -10.55
C GLU A 18 11.31 25.08 -10.54
N THR A 19 11.93 25.08 -9.36
CA THR A 19 13.37 25.33 -9.20
C THR A 19 14.22 24.23 -9.83
N GLU A 20 13.84 22.98 -9.58
CA GLU A 20 14.54 21.80 -10.10
C GLU A 20 14.10 21.40 -11.52
N LYS A 21 13.11 22.12 -12.09
CA LYS A 21 12.52 21.87 -13.42
C LYS A 21 12.07 20.42 -13.59
N LEU A 22 11.41 19.87 -12.57
CA LEU A 22 10.99 18.47 -12.57
C LEU A 22 9.83 18.27 -13.56
N SER A 23 9.97 17.22 -14.38
CA SER A 23 8.88 16.75 -15.23
C SER A 23 7.88 15.88 -14.45
N PRO A 24 6.63 15.75 -14.91
CA PRO A 24 5.64 14.83 -14.32
C PRO A 24 6.13 13.38 -14.20
N GLU A 25 7.05 12.96 -15.07
CA GLU A 25 7.65 11.62 -15.07
C GLU A 25 8.59 11.38 -13.87
N GLN A 26 9.16 12.45 -13.31
CA GLN A 26 10.12 12.42 -12.19
C GLN A 26 9.43 12.57 -10.83
N ILE A 27 8.18 13.01 -10.81
CA ILE A 27 7.41 13.23 -9.59
C ILE A 27 6.67 11.94 -9.25
N TYR A 28 6.95 11.33 -8.10
CA TYR A 28 6.29 10.11 -7.64
C TYR A 28 5.45 10.37 -6.39
N ASN A 29 4.30 9.70 -6.34
CA ASN A 29 3.54 9.53 -5.11
C ASN A 29 3.53 8.06 -4.72
N ALA A 30 3.53 7.80 -3.42
CA ALA A 30 3.39 6.46 -2.87
C ALA A 30 2.38 6.45 -1.72
N ASP A 31 1.47 5.47 -1.72
CA ASP A 31 0.47 5.35 -0.66
C ASP A 31 0.19 3.88 -0.28
N GLU A 32 -0.18 3.67 0.98
CA GLU A 32 -0.55 2.36 1.51
C GLU A 32 -2.06 2.15 1.41
N THR A 33 -2.48 1.13 0.65
CA THR A 33 -3.87 0.68 0.60
C THR A 33 -4.03 -0.69 1.28
N GLY A 34 -5.21 -0.92 1.88
CA GLY A 34 -5.54 -2.19 2.51
C GLY A 34 -6.42 -3.03 1.59
N LEU A 35 -5.92 -4.19 1.15
CA LEU A 35 -6.69 -5.18 0.40
C LEU A 35 -7.22 -6.27 1.33
N PHE A 36 -8.54 -6.46 1.37
CA PHE A 36 -9.13 -7.64 2.00
C PHE A 36 -9.07 -8.81 1.02
N TRP A 37 -8.16 -9.75 1.27
CA TRP A 37 -8.02 -10.92 0.41
C TRP A 37 -8.94 -12.07 0.84
N TRP A 38 -9.30 -12.11 2.13
CA TRP A 38 -10.27 -13.04 2.68
C TRP A 38 -11.25 -12.31 3.60
N TYR A 39 -12.54 -12.36 3.26
CA TYR A 39 -13.63 -11.79 4.05
C TYR A 39 -14.76 -12.80 4.12
N VAL A 40 -15.02 -13.36 5.30
CA VAL A 40 -16.22 -14.15 5.58
C VAL A 40 -17.06 -13.37 6.59
N SER A 41 -18.24 -12.94 6.18
CA SER A 41 -19.22 -12.30 7.05
C SER A 41 -19.87 -13.36 7.96
N GLY A 42 -19.87 -13.13 9.27
CA GLY A 42 -20.50 -14.03 10.25
C GLY A 42 -22.03 -14.12 10.15
N THR A 43 -22.66 -13.52 9.14
CA THR A 43 -24.11 -13.48 8.94
C THR A 43 -24.65 -14.54 7.98
N THR A 44 -23.80 -15.35 7.37
CA THR A 44 -24.29 -16.51 6.60
C THR A 44 -24.91 -17.55 7.53
N LEU A 45 -26.06 -18.13 7.15
CA LEU A 45 -26.79 -19.16 7.92
C LEU A 45 -25.90 -20.33 8.38
N ALA A 46 -24.77 -20.58 7.71
CA ALA A 46 -23.79 -21.60 8.05
C ALA A 46 -22.76 -21.21 9.14
N THR A 47 -22.69 -19.94 9.54
CA THR A 47 -21.64 -19.39 10.42
C THR A 47 -22.20 -18.67 11.65
N VAL A 48 -23.46 -18.93 12.03
CA VAL A 48 -24.10 -18.29 13.19
C VAL A 48 -23.29 -18.61 14.46
N GLY A 49 -22.48 -17.65 14.93
CA GLY A 49 -21.59 -17.78 16.09
C GLY A 49 -20.09 -17.68 15.78
N GLU A 50 -19.68 -17.70 14.51
CA GLU A 50 -18.29 -17.47 14.12
C GLU A 50 -17.99 -15.98 13.97
N LYS A 51 -16.90 -15.53 14.62
CA LYS A 51 -16.41 -14.16 14.55
C LYS A 51 -15.95 -13.86 13.11
N ASP A 52 -16.38 -12.72 12.58
CA ASP A 52 -15.93 -12.21 11.27
C ASP A 52 -14.43 -12.44 11.07
N SER A 53 -14.07 -13.28 10.09
CA SER A 53 -12.67 -13.48 9.70
C SER A 53 -12.34 -12.53 8.56
N LYS A 54 -11.50 -11.52 8.87
CA LYS A 54 -11.04 -10.51 7.92
C LYS A 54 -9.53 -10.59 7.84
N GLU A 55 -9.00 -11.09 6.73
CA GLU A 55 -7.58 -11.00 6.45
C GLU A 55 -7.30 -9.86 5.48
N ARG A 56 -6.50 -8.90 5.95
CA ARG A 56 -6.02 -7.78 5.17
C ARG A 56 -4.56 -7.97 4.83
N ILE A 57 -4.19 -7.66 3.59
CA ILE A 57 -2.82 -7.42 3.16
C ILE A 57 -2.70 -5.92 2.88
N THR A 58 -1.60 -5.31 3.30
CA THR A 58 -1.30 -3.92 2.94
C THR A 58 -0.50 -3.93 1.64
N ILE A 59 -0.86 -3.07 0.70
CA ILE A 59 -0.18 -2.87 -0.57
C ILE A 59 0.34 -1.44 -0.57
N LEU A 60 1.64 -1.26 -0.80
CA LEU A 60 2.23 0.03 -1.09
C LEU A 60 2.31 0.17 -2.61
N GLU A 61 1.58 1.15 -3.12
CA GLU A 61 1.55 1.52 -4.54
C GLU A 61 2.36 2.79 -4.74
N CYS A 62 3.15 2.85 -5.79
CA CYS A 62 3.93 4.04 -6.12
C CYS A 62 3.96 4.24 -7.64
N GLY A 63 3.61 5.44 -8.09
CA GLY A 63 3.51 5.79 -9.50
C GLY A 63 3.87 7.25 -9.74
N ASN A 64 4.26 7.56 -10.98
CA ASN A 64 4.61 8.93 -11.34
C ASN A 64 3.37 9.77 -11.65
N ALA A 65 3.52 11.09 -11.58
CA ALA A 65 2.46 12.04 -11.86
C ALA A 65 2.02 12.01 -13.33
N ALA A 66 2.90 11.58 -14.25
CA ALA A 66 2.55 11.35 -15.65
C ALA A 66 1.61 10.14 -15.87
N GLY A 67 1.52 9.21 -14.92
CA GLY A 67 0.71 8.00 -15.01
C GLY A 67 1.22 6.95 -15.99
N ASN A 68 2.40 7.15 -16.59
CA ASN A 68 3.00 6.21 -17.54
C ASN A 68 3.93 5.20 -16.88
N HIS A 69 4.25 5.37 -15.59
CA HIS A 69 5.05 4.42 -14.84
C HIS A 69 4.45 4.17 -13.46
N ILE A 70 4.20 2.88 -13.18
CA ILE A 70 3.81 2.36 -11.88
C ILE A 70 4.88 1.36 -11.46
N THR A 71 5.41 1.54 -10.26
CA THR A 71 6.40 0.62 -9.68
C THR A 71 5.78 -0.74 -9.36
N LYS A 72 6.62 -1.77 -9.25
CA LYS A 72 6.17 -3.12 -8.87
C LYS A 72 5.50 -3.07 -7.48
N LEU A 73 4.26 -3.56 -7.40
CA LEU A 73 3.47 -3.56 -6.16
C LEU A 73 4.25 -4.19 -5.01
N PHE A 74 4.21 -3.51 -3.86
CA PHE A 74 4.90 -3.94 -2.66
C PHE A 74 3.90 -4.41 -1.60
N PHE A 75 3.82 -5.73 -1.42
CA PHE A 75 2.91 -6.40 -0.50
C PHE A 75 3.56 -6.49 0.88
N ILE A 76 2.84 -5.99 1.87
CA ILE A 76 3.23 -5.99 3.27
C ILE A 76 2.31 -6.93 4.05
N GLY A 77 2.83 -8.09 4.41
CA GLY A 77 2.11 -9.09 5.20
C GLY A 77 2.57 -9.14 6.66
N LYS A 78 1.96 -10.07 7.41
CA LYS A 78 2.26 -10.26 8.85
C LYS A 78 3.46 -11.17 9.09
N SER A 79 3.66 -12.19 8.25
CA SER A 79 4.67 -13.24 8.46
C SER A 79 5.79 -13.14 7.42
N ALA A 80 7.04 -13.28 7.83
CA ALA A 80 8.18 -13.27 6.90
C ALA A 80 8.14 -14.45 5.90
N LYS A 81 7.56 -15.58 6.31
CA LYS A 81 7.38 -16.78 5.50
C LYS A 81 5.94 -17.28 5.62
N PRO A 82 4.98 -16.71 4.87
CA PRO A 82 3.60 -17.17 4.86
C PRO A 82 3.52 -18.62 4.40
N ARG A 83 2.69 -19.43 5.08
CA ARG A 83 2.46 -20.83 4.67
C ARG A 83 1.90 -20.95 3.26
N VAL A 84 1.08 -19.98 2.84
CA VAL A 84 0.50 -19.91 1.49
C VAL A 84 1.55 -19.76 0.38
N PHE A 85 2.75 -19.28 0.72
CA PHE A 85 3.86 -19.11 -0.22
C PHE A 85 4.79 -20.32 -0.25
N LYS A 86 4.46 -21.40 0.47
CA LYS A 86 5.24 -22.64 0.43
C LYS A 86 5.26 -23.15 -1.01
N ASN A 87 6.45 -23.28 -1.58
CA ASN A 87 6.75 -23.70 -2.96
C ASN A 87 6.54 -22.64 -4.06
N VAL A 88 6.19 -21.40 -3.72
CA VAL A 88 6.19 -20.29 -4.69
C VAL A 88 7.61 -19.76 -4.84
N LYS A 89 8.20 -19.92 -6.03
CA LYS A 89 9.60 -19.51 -6.31
C LYS A 89 9.71 -18.12 -6.93
N VAL A 90 8.71 -17.69 -7.69
CA VAL A 90 8.69 -16.42 -8.41
C VAL A 90 7.43 -15.66 -8.01
N PHE A 91 7.61 -14.42 -7.54
CA PHE A 91 6.50 -13.55 -7.19
C PHE A 91 6.37 -12.43 -8.24
N PRO A 92 5.15 -12.18 -8.75
CA PRO A 92 4.88 -11.03 -9.62
C PRO A 92 4.91 -9.70 -8.83
N VAL A 93 5.01 -9.77 -7.50
CA VAL A 93 5.04 -8.64 -6.57
C VAL A 93 6.25 -8.73 -5.65
N ILE A 94 6.62 -7.63 -4.99
CA ILE A 94 7.62 -7.66 -3.92
C ILE A 94 6.89 -7.93 -2.61
N TYR A 95 7.31 -8.93 -1.84
CA TYR A 95 6.69 -9.23 -0.55
C TYR A 95 7.65 -8.95 0.61
N ARG A 96 7.17 -8.27 1.64
CA ARG A 96 7.85 -8.11 2.93
C ARG A 96 6.87 -8.30 4.08
N SER A 97 7.37 -8.74 5.23
CA SER A 97 6.58 -8.71 6.46
C SER A 97 6.88 -7.46 7.27
N LYS A 98 5.89 -6.90 7.97
CA LYS A 98 6.17 -5.90 9.01
C LYS A 98 7.10 -6.52 10.05
N LEU A 99 8.13 -5.79 10.46
CA LEU A 99 8.95 -6.16 11.62
C LEU A 99 8.07 -6.08 12.86
N THR A 100 7.56 -7.22 13.33
CA THR A 100 6.97 -7.30 14.65
C THR A 100 8.11 -7.23 15.66
N ARG A 101 8.31 -6.08 16.31
CA ARG A 101 9.07 -6.04 17.56
C ARG A 101 8.28 -6.91 18.54
N ARG A 102 8.83 -8.09 18.87
CA ARG A 102 8.35 -8.91 19.98
C ARG A 102 8.80 -8.31 21.29
#